data_AF-A0AAP2DMK6-F1
#
_entry.id   AF-A0AAP2DMK6-F1
#
_cell.length_a   1.000
_cell.length_b   1.000
_cell.length_c   1.000
_cell.angle_alpha   90.00
_cell.angle_beta   90.00
_cell.angle_gamma   90.00
#
_symmetry.space_group_name_H-M   'P 1'
#
loop_
_entity.id
_entity.type
_entity.pdbx_description
1 polymer ?
#
loop_
_entity_poly.entity_id
_entity_poly.type
_entity_poly.pdbx_seq_one_letter_code
_entity_poly.pdbx_strand_id
1 'polypeptide(L)'
;MKMVARAAVVTLLLSCTGRQSEDVQRMPIEGTWQLLSGTLIEKGDTTVTDYTQDRRMIKIINATHFSFLNHDLKQGKDSVKLFSAGGGRYTLEGDRYTEFLEYCNDRGWEGHEFAFTVSLKNDTLIQSGTEKLENLGIERVNIEKYVRARE
;
A
#
# COMPACT_ATOMS: atom_id res chain seq x y z
N MET A 1 18.07 -70.26 37.23
CA MET A 1 17.74 -69.89 35.84
C MET A 1 16.44 -69.09 35.82
N LYS A 2 16.49 -67.76 35.75
CA LYS A 2 15.40 -66.90 35.28
C LYS A 2 16.03 -65.67 34.61
N MET A 3 16.03 -65.65 33.28
CA MET A 3 16.43 -64.52 32.45
C MET A 3 15.37 -63.42 32.60
N VAL A 4 15.78 -62.20 32.93
CA VAL A 4 14.94 -61.00 32.81
C VAL A 4 15.48 -60.22 31.62
N ALA A 5 14.72 -60.23 30.52
CA ALA A 5 15.06 -59.57 29.29
C ALA A 5 15.01 -58.04 29.47
N ARG A 6 16.11 -57.37 29.12
CA ARG A 6 16.21 -55.91 29.08
C ARG A 6 15.50 -55.41 27.82
N ALA A 7 14.42 -54.65 27.98
CA ALA A 7 13.85 -53.87 26.89
C ALA A 7 14.52 -52.49 26.86
N ALA A 8 15.40 -52.26 25.88
CA ALA A 8 15.95 -50.94 25.61
C ALA A 8 14.97 -50.15 24.74
N VAL A 9 14.35 -49.12 25.31
CA VAL A 9 13.50 -48.17 24.58
C VAL A 9 14.41 -47.14 23.92
N VAL A 10 14.60 -47.26 22.61
CA VAL A 10 15.31 -46.26 21.80
C VAL A 10 14.31 -45.17 21.43
N THR A 11 14.45 -44.00 22.07
CA THR A 11 13.63 -42.82 21.75
C THR A 11 14.32 -42.05 20.62
N LEU A 12 13.81 -42.15 19.39
CA LEU A 12 14.29 -41.32 18.28
C LEU A 12 13.84 -39.86 18.50
N LEU A 13 14.77 -39.01 18.90
CA LEU A 13 14.60 -37.56 18.86
C LEU A 13 14.65 -37.12 17.38
N LEU A 14 13.48 -37.03 16.75
CA LEU A 14 13.30 -36.32 15.48
C LEU A 14 13.58 -34.84 15.75
N SER A 15 14.83 -34.43 15.51
CA SER A 15 15.22 -33.03 15.53
C SER A 15 14.55 -32.34 14.34
N CYS A 16 13.37 -31.76 14.57
CA CYS A 16 12.77 -30.82 13.65
C CYS A 16 13.66 -29.57 13.64
N THR A 17 14.67 -29.54 12.79
CA THR A 17 15.22 -28.28 12.28
C THR A 17 14.11 -27.62 11.47
N GLY A 18 13.27 -26.85 12.17
CA GLY A 18 12.40 -25.89 11.52
C GLY A 18 13.29 -25.02 10.66
N ARG A 19 13.08 -25.07 9.34
CA ARG A 19 13.57 -24.03 8.44
C ARG A 19 13.01 -22.73 8.97
N GLN A 20 13.85 -21.93 9.61
CA GLN A 20 13.56 -20.51 9.76
C GLN A 20 13.49 -19.98 8.34
N SER A 21 12.26 -19.74 7.86
CA SER A 21 12.09 -18.78 6.78
C SER A 21 12.75 -17.50 7.27
N GLU A 22 13.74 -17.00 6.54
CA GLU A 22 14.18 -15.62 6.68
C GLU A 22 12.92 -14.77 6.60
N ASP A 23 12.51 -14.21 7.73
CA ASP A 23 11.41 -13.27 7.80
C ASP A 23 11.89 -12.04 7.04
N VAL A 24 11.59 -11.97 5.75
CA VAL A 24 11.78 -10.75 4.97
C VAL A 24 10.92 -9.71 5.66
N GLN A 25 11.56 -8.90 6.49
CA GLN A 25 10.90 -7.88 7.30
C GLN A 25 10.21 -6.89 6.35
N ARG A 26 8.95 -7.16 6.04
CA ARG A 26 8.14 -6.29 5.18
C ARG A 26 7.95 -4.97 5.90
N MET A 27 8.01 -3.87 5.15
CA MET A 27 7.69 -2.58 5.74
C MET A 27 6.25 -2.59 6.28
N PRO A 28 6.00 -2.16 7.53
CA PRO A 28 4.68 -2.23 8.16
C PRO A 28 3.76 -1.09 7.68
N ILE A 29 3.42 -1.13 6.38
CA ILE A 29 2.57 -0.13 5.73
C ILE A 29 1.07 -0.41 5.90
N GLU A 30 0.69 -1.55 6.46
CA GLU A 30 -0.71 -1.84 6.77
C GLU A 30 -1.29 -0.78 7.72
N GLY A 31 -2.55 -0.41 7.48
CA GLY A 31 -3.28 0.60 8.23
C GLY A 31 -4.01 1.60 7.35
N THR A 32 -4.57 2.60 8.01
CA THR A 32 -5.25 3.73 7.35
C THR A 32 -4.33 4.94 7.35
N TRP A 33 -4.24 5.60 6.20
CA TRP A 33 -3.32 6.69 5.91
C TRP A 33 -4.11 7.88 5.37
N GLN A 34 -4.01 9.04 6.01
CA GLN A 34 -4.58 10.27 5.49
C GLN A 34 -3.54 10.98 4.63
N LEU A 35 -3.91 11.32 3.40
CA LEU A 35 -3.06 12.12 2.51
C LEU A 35 -3.00 13.56 3.02
N LEU A 36 -1.78 14.07 3.16
CA LEU A 36 -1.50 15.45 3.53
C LEU A 36 -1.23 16.30 2.30
N SER A 37 -0.40 15.80 1.39
CA SER A 37 -0.01 16.53 0.19
C SER A 37 0.25 15.58 -0.97
N GLY A 38 -0.13 16.00 -2.18
CA GLY A 38 0.26 15.36 -3.43
C GLY A 38 1.04 16.33 -4.30
N THR A 39 2.12 15.86 -4.90
CA THR A 39 2.93 16.61 -5.86
C THR A 39 2.91 15.87 -7.19
N LEU A 40 2.49 16.58 -8.24
CA LEU A 40 2.56 16.09 -9.61
C LEU A 40 3.63 16.87 -10.36
N ILE A 41 4.52 16.15 -11.06
CA ILE A 41 5.50 16.73 -11.98
C ILE A 41 5.19 16.21 -13.38
N GLU A 42 4.78 17.09 -14.28
CA GLU A 42 4.36 16.75 -15.63
C GLU A 42 4.87 17.82 -16.61
N LYS A 43 5.54 17.40 -17.69
CA LYS A 43 6.05 18.31 -18.75
C LYS A 43 6.92 19.48 -18.25
N GLY A 44 7.61 19.28 -17.12
CA GLY A 44 8.47 20.29 -16.49
C GLY A 44 7.77 21.19 -15.47
N ASP A 45 6.44 21.14 -15.39
CA ASP A 45 5.66 21.86 -14.39
C ASP A 45 5.48 21.03 -13.13
N THR A 46 5.51 21.69 -11.97
CA THR A 46 5.27 21.07 -10.67
C THR A 46 4.02 21.66 -10.03
N THR A 47 3.06 20.81 -9.71
CA THR A 47 1.84 21.18 -8.98
C THR A 47 1.85 20.51 -7.61
N VAL A 48 1.71 21.30 -6.54
CA VAL A 48 1.58 20.80 -5.17
C VAL A 48 0.18 21.09 -4.68
N THR A 49 -0.52 20.05 -4.22
CA THR A 49 -1.87 20.14 -3.65
C THR A 49 -1.83 19.82 -2.17
N ASP A 50 -2.39 20.71 -1.35
CA ASP A 50 -2.67 20.46 0.07
C ASP A 50 -4.04 19.76 0.20
N TYR A 51 -4.03 18.52 0.69
CA TYR A 51 -5.22 17.69 0.86
C TYR A 51 -5.93 17.88 2.21
N THR A 52 -5.53 18.89 3.01
CA THR A 52 -6.07 19.14 4.35
C THR A 52 -7.05 20.31 4.43
N GLN A 53 -7.25 21.04 3.33
CA GLN A 53 -8.05 22.28 3.31
C GLN A 53 -9.53 22.03 2.96
N ASP A 54 -9.81 21.65 1.72
CA ASP A 54 -11.16 21.57 1.14
C ASP A 54 -11.65 20.14 0.89
N ARG A 55 -10.75 19.17 1.05
CA ARG A 55 -10.95 17.76 0.76
C ARG A 55 -10.32 16.90 1.85
N ARG A 56 -10.63 15.61 1.80
CA ARG A 56 -9.93 14.59 2.59
C ARG A 56 -9.79 13.34 1.74
N MET A 57 -8.57 12.84 1.67
CA MET A 57 -8.27 11.57 1.06
C MET A 57 -7.65 10.62 2.09
N ILE A 58 -8.15 9.39 2.12
CA ILE A 58 -7.55 8.30 2.87
C ILE A 58 -7.16 7.16 1.92
N LYS A 59 -6.07 6.48 2.26
CA LYS A 59 -5.68 5.18 1.72
C LYS A 59 -5.76 4.13 2.84
N ILE A 60 -6.41 3.01 2.57
CA ILE A 60 -6.50 1.87 3.49
C ILE A 60 -5.68 0.75 2.85
N ILE A 61 -4.66 0.27 3.56
CA ILE A 61 -3.80 -0.83 3.13
C ILE A 61 -4.01 -1.97 4.13
N ASN A 62 -4.50 -3.11 3.64
CA ASN A 62 -4.56 -4.34 4.42
C ASN A 62 -3.44 -5.30 3.96
N ALA A 63 -3.46 -6.57 4.38
CA ALA A 63 -2.41 -7.53 4.04
C ALA A 63 -2.18 -7.80 2.53
N THR A 64 -3.15 -7.50 1.67
CA THR A 64 -3.13 -7.90 0.23
C THR A 64 -3.68 -6.85 -0.73
N HIS A 65 -4.47 -5.90 -0.23
CA HIS A 65 -5.21 -4.93 -1.02
C HIS A 65 -5.04 -3.53 -0.45
N PHE A 66 -5.24 -2.56 -1.34
CA PHE A 66 -5.38 -1.17 -1.01
C PHE A 66 -6.73 -0.64 -1.48
N SER A 67 -7.17 0.45 -0.87
CA SER A 67 -8.25 1.29 -1.41
C SER A 67 -7.95 2.75 -1.10
N PHE A 68 -8.41 3.65 -1.95
CA PHE A 68 -8.42 5.08 -1.67
C PHE A 68 -9.83 5.64 -1.76
N LEU A 69 -10.09 6.65 -0.93
CA LEU A 69 -11.33 7.39 -0.87
C LEU A 69 -10.96 8.87 -0.74
N ASN A 70 -11.38 9.67 -1.71
CA ASN A 70 -11.17 11.11 -1.72
C ASN A 70 -12.50 11.82 -1.91
N HIS A 71 -12.77 12.82 -1.09
CA HIS A 71 -14.01 13.58 -1.18
C HIS A 71 -13.81 15.03 -0.75
N ASP A 72 -14.64 15.93 -1.26
CA ASP A 72 -14.75 17.28 -0.70
C ASP A 72 -15.39 17.24 0.70
N LEU A 73 -15.02 18.21 1.54
CA LEU A 73 -15.52 18.30 2.92
C LEU A 73 -16.93 18.88 3.03
N LYS A 74 -17.49 19.41 1.93
CA LYS A 74 -18.79 20.09 1.90
C LYS A 74 -19.88 19.28 1.18
N GLN A 75 -19.59 18.05 0.81
CA GLN A 75 -20.50 17.11 0.14
C GLN A 75 -21.11 17.70 -1.15
N GLY A 76 -20.34 18.48 -1.90
CA GLY A 76 -20.81 19.11 -3.13
C GLY A 76 -21.89 20.18 -2.94
N LYS A 77 -22.08 20.69 -1.71
CA LYS A 77 -23.04 21.75 -1.37
C LYS A 77 -22.52 23.15 -1.66
N ASP A 78 -21.23 23.29 -1.94
CA ASP A 78 -20.66 24.50 -2.53
C ASP A 78 -20.33 24.26 -4.02
N SER A 79 -19.31 24.94 -4.57
CA SER A 79 -18.93 24.80 -5.97
C SER A 79 -18.13 23.54 -6.29
N VAL A 80 -17.53 22.87 -5.30
CA VAL A 80 -16.64 21.71 -5.55
C VAL A 80 -17.42 20.43 -5.32
N LYS A 81 -17.70 19.68 -6.39
CA LYS A 81 -18.25 18.32 -6.32
C LYS A 81 -17.13 17.33 -6.58
N LEU A 82 -16.46 16.89 -5.53
CA LEU A 82 -15.32 15.98 -5.64
C LEU A 82 -15.63 14.68 -4.91
N PHE A 83 -15.64 13.59 -5.65
CA PHE A 83 -15.55 12.24 -5.10
C PHE A 83 -14.74 11.37 -6.06
N SER A 84 -13.68 10.75 -5.56
CA SER A 84 -12.97 9.70 -6.29
C SER A 84 -12.63 8.55 -5.35
N ALA A 85 -12.71 7.34 -5.87
CA ALA A 85 -12.48 6.13 -5.11
C ALA A 85 -11.93 5.04 -6.03
N GLY A 86 -11.08 4.21 -5.48
CA GLY A 86 -10.56 3.06 -6.17
C GLY A 86 -9.82 2.12 -5.25
N GLY A 87 -9.32 1.02 -5.80
CA GLY A 87 -8.61 0.01 -5.05
C GLY A 87 -8.33 -1.25 -5.86
N GLY A 88 -7.65 -2.17 -5.23
CA GLY A 88 -7.26 -3.44 -5.83
C GLY A 88 -6.15 -4.10 -5.03
N ARG A 89 -5.45 -5.03 -5.67
CA ARG A 89 -4.35 -5.79 -5.07
C ARG A 89 -3.09 -4.94 -5.05
N TYR A 90 -2.13 -5.28 -4.19
CA TYR A 90 -0.77 -4.77 -4.30
C TYR A 90 0.29 -5.84 -4.02
N THR A 91 1.52 -5.58 -4.46
CA THR A 91 2.72 -6.29 -3.99
C THR A 91 3.66 -5.31 -3.28
N LEU A 92 4.40 -5.81 -2.29
CA LEU A 92 5.43 -5.06 -1.58
C LEU A 92 6.68 -5.92 -1.43
N GLU A 93 7.74 -5.52 -2.12
CA GLU A 93 9.04 -6.19 -2.12
C GLU A 93 10.12 -5.18 -1.73
N GLY A 94 10.53 -5.19 -0.45
CA GLY A 94 11.36 -4.13 0.10
C GLY A 94 10.59 -2.80 0.15
N ASP A 95 11.08 -1.80 -0.57
CA ASP A 95 10.45 -0.48 -0.75
C ASP A 95 9.66 -0.36 -2.06
N ARG A 96 9.65 -1.40 -2.91
CA ARG A 96 8.89 -1.41 -4.15
C ARG A 96 7.45 -1.85 -3.89
N TYR A 97 6.52 -0.92 -4.09
CA TYR A 97 5.09 -1.09 -3.89
C TYR A 97 4.37 -0.93 -5.23
N THR A 98 3.75 -2.00 -5.73
CA THR A 98 3.03 -2.00 -7.01
C THR A 98 1.54 -2.17 -6.76
N GLU A 99 0.74 -1.21 -7.19
CA GLU A 99 -0.72 -1.24 -7.14
C GLU A 99 -1.29 -1.82 -8.44
N PHE A 100 -2.18 -2.81 -8.33
CA PHE A 100 -2.95 -3.37 -9.43
C PHE A 100 -4.38 -2.85 -9.32
N LEU A 101 -4.73 -1.82 -10.08
CA LEU A 101 -6.00 -1.11 -9.91
C LEU A 101 -7.16 -1.89 -10.54
N GLU A 102 -8.06 -2.40 -9.71
CA GLU A 102 -9.19 -3.27 -10.13
C GLU A 102 -10.52 -2.53 -10.13
N TYR A 103 -10.65 -1.57 -9.20
CA TYR A 103 -11.85 -0.79 -9.01
C TYR A 103 -11.47 0.68 -9.07
N CYS A 104 -12.16 1.46 -9.90
CA CYS A 104 -12.03 2.91 -9.91
C CYS A 104 -13.34 3.55 -10.37
N ASN A 105 -13.73 4.67 -9.77
CA ASN A 105 -14.84 5.46 -10.29
C ASN A 105 -14.54 6.00 -11.71
N ASP A 106 -13.26 6.26 -12.00
CA ASP A 106 -12.76 6.47 -13.36
C ASP A 106 -12.30 5.13 -13.96
N ARG A 107 -13.24 4.46 -14.63
CA ARG A 107 -13.05 3.12 -15.23
C ARG A 107 -11.92 3.07 -16.26
N GLY A 108 -11.49 4.20 -16.82
CA GLY A 108 -10.38 4.25 -17.78
C GLY A 108 -9.03 3.88 -17.19
N TRP A 109 -8.91 3.97 -15.85
CA TRP A 109 -7.69 3.63 -15.12
C TRP A 109 -7.60 2.15 -14.73
N GLU A 110 -8.71 1.43 -14.72
CA GLU A 110 -8.73 0.03 -14.28
C GLU A 110 -7.92 -0.87 -15.19
N GLY A 111 -7.37 -1.95 -14.62
CA GLY A 111 -6.53 -2.92 -15.32
C GLY A 111 -5.09 -2.45 -15.50
N HIS A 112 -4.74 -1.23 -15.09
CA HIS A 112 -3.38 -0.74 -15.11
C HIS A 112 -2.65 -1.00 -13.78
N GLU A 113 -1.33 -1.01 -13.89
CA GLU A 113 -0.42 -1.23 -12.78
C GLU A 113 0.38 0.05 -12.51
N PHE A 114 0.54 0.41 -11.25
CA PHE A 114 1.26 1.60 -10.83
C PHE A 114 2.39 1.21 -9.88
N ALA A 115 3.62 1.36 -10.34
CA ALA A 115 4.81 1.05 -9.57
C ALA A 115 5.31 2.29 -8.82
N PHE A 116 5.46 2.15 -7.51
CA PHE A 116 5.94 3.18 -6.62
C PHE A 116 7.12 2.67 -5.77
N THR A 117 7.94 3.61 -5.32
CA THR A 117 8.82 3.44 -4.18
C THR A 117 8.15 4.07 -2.95
N VAL A 118 8.14 3.32 -1.84
CA VAL A 118 7.57 3.77 -0.57
C VAL A 118 8.65 3.90 0.50
N SER A 119 8.53 4.92 1.35
CA SER A 119 9.34 5.05 2.55
C SER A 119 8.46 5.31 3.76
N LEU A 120 8.78 4.64 4.86
CA LEU A 120 8.05 4.76 6.11
C LEU A 120 8.99 5.23 7.22
N LYS A 121 8.66 6.38 7.84
CA LYS A 121 9.35 6.89 9.02
C LYS A 121 8.32 7.32 10.05
N ASN A 122 8.30 6.63 11.20
CA ASN A 122 7.28 6.80 12.23
C ASN A 122 5.87 6.67 11.62
N ASP A 123 5.05 7.70 11.73
CA ASP A 123 3.69 7.76 11.19
C ASP A 123 3.62 8.47 9.84
N THR A 124 4.75 8.63 9.14
CA THR A 124 4.77 9.24 7.81
C THR A 124 5.13 8.20 6.75
N LEU A 125 4.19 7.96 5.83
CA LEU A 125 4.39 7.17 4.62
C LEU A 125 4.54 8.14 3.44
N ILE A 126 5.60 7.98 2.66
CA ILE A 126 5.78 8.68 1.39
C ILE A 126 5.77 7.65 0.28
N GLN A 127 4.96 7.87 -0.74
CA GLN A 127 4.88 7.07 -1.96
C GLN A 127 5.32 7.95 -3.14
N SER A 128 6.14 7.42 -4.04
CA SER A 128 6.59 8.16 -5.23
C SER A 128 6.75 7.22 -6.42
N GLY A 129 6.29 7.63 -7.60
CA GLY A 129 6.39 6.82 -8.81
C GLY A 129 5.99 7.60 -10.06
N THR A 130 6.28 7.02 -11.22
CA THR A 130 5.83 7.58 -12.50
C THR A 130 4.55 6.90 -12.93
N GLU A 131 3.49 7.67 -13.07
CA GLU A 131 2.22 7.24 -13.66
C GLU A 131 2.30 7.46 -15.16
N LYS A 132 2.16 6.39 -15.95
CA LYS A 132 2.17 6.46 -17.41
C LYS A 132 1.00 5.66 -17.99
N LEU A 133 0.07 6.36 -18.62
CA LEU A 133 -1.09 5.78 -19.30
C LEU A 133 -1.15 6.38 -20.71
N GLU A 134 -0.57 5.66 -21.68
CA GLU A 134 -0.39 6.16 -23.05
C GLU A 134 -1.72 6.45 -23.75
N ASN A 135 -2.73 5.61 -23.52
CA ASN A 135 -4.09 5.78 -24.04
C ASN A 135 -4.78 7.03 -23.49
N LEU A 136 -4.39 7.52 -22.32
CA LEU A 136 -4.92 8.73 -21.69
C LEU A 136 -3.99 9.94 -21.86
N GLY A 137 -2.83 9.76 -22.51
CA GLY A 137 -1.81 10.81 -22.65
C GLY A 137 -1.20 11.27 -21.33
N ILE A 138 -1.22 10.43 -20.30
CA ILE A 138 -0.70 10.72 -18.96
C ILE A 138 0.73 10.22 -18.86
N GLU A 139 1.65 11.11 -18.47
CA GLU A 139 3.01 10.76 -18.07
C GLU A 139 3.50 11.80 -17.05
N ARG A 140 3.47 11.41 -15.78
CA ARG A 140 3.79 12.32 -14.67
C ARG A 140 4.43 11.58 -13.50
N VAL A 141 5.27 12.28 -12.75
CA VAL A 141 5.70 11.80 -11.43
C VAL A 141 4.64 12.18 -10.42
N ASN A 142 4.17 11.21 -9.65
CA ASN A 142 3.27 11.42 -8.52
C ASN A 142 4.03 11.13 -7.22
N ILE A 143 4.04 12.10 -6.30
CA ILE A 143 4.63 12.00 -4.97
C ILE A 143 3.55 12.31 -3.94
N GLU A 144 3.26 11.37 -3.06
CA GLU A 144 2.20 11.45 -2.08
C GLU A 144 2.78 11.31 -0.67
N LYS A 145 2.41 12.24 0.21
CA LYS A 145 2.81 12.23 1.62
C LYS A 145 1.60 11.99 2.49
N TYR A 146 1.65 10.92 3.25
CA TYR A 146 0.60 10.49 4.16
C TYR A 146 1.01 10.61 5.62
N VAL A 147 0.02 10.73 6.49
CA VAL A 147 0.13 10.48 7.93
C VAL A 147 -0.74 9.30 8.33
N ARG A 148 -0.27 8.47 9.25
CA ARG A 148 -1.07 7.38 9.81
C ARG A 148 -2.30 7.98 10.50
N ALA A 149 -3.50 7.53 10.11
CA ALA A 149 -4.72 7.92 10.79
C ALA A 149 -4.72 7.32 12.20
N ARG A 150 -5.06 8.14 13.19
CA ARG A 150 -5.24 7.72 14.58
C ARG A 150 -6.73 7.82 14.89
N GLU A 151 -7.24 6.83 15.63
CA GLU A 151 -8.56 6.88 16.26
C GLU A 151 -8.57 7.86 17.43
#